data_AF-B6JYV5-F1
#
_entry.id   AF-B6JYV5-F1
#
_cell.length_a   1.000
_cell.length_b   1.000
_cell.length_c   1.000
_cell.angle_alpha   90.00
_cell.angle_beta   90.00
_cell.angle_gamma   90.00
#
_symmetry.space_group_name_H-M   'P 1'
#
loop_
_entity.id
_entity.type
_entity.pdbx_description
1 polymer ?
#
loop_
_entity_poly.entity_id
_entity_poly.type
_entity_poly.pdbx_seq_one_letter_code
_entity_poly.pdbx_strand_id
1 'polypeptide(L)'
;MASNELETSIRQLERTIKPNESQIASFNTQLECLQRTVDQIIKAAALAAELDDQESLSKLDEAIKELLVKKEHLSIHKKAIQYVAKETSTVLRTQQELNVVSLYEEFIREREKTFEEKTEFEKFGSLGEYIEFRKTIWREQHLDGAEFPSMHTFFRDAGQADEENDSDDDLVVSAATMNVRCPLTLQPIEHPMLSKKCQHFYEKEAILSLMGNGCICPVVGCNVKLKRKDLVEDELLERRIRRARDLEASQLDSMNVVH
;
A
#
# COMPACT_ATOMS: atom_id res chain seq x y z
N MET A 1 -30.54 47.10 11.05
CA MET A 1 -30.67 46.01 12.04
C MET A 1 -30.95 44.68 11.36
N ALA A 2 -31.99 44.57 10.52
CA ALA A 2 -32.32 43.34 9.77
C ALA A 2 -31.17 42.71 8.93
N SER A 3 -30.34 43.51 8.25
CA SER A 3 -29.20 42.98 7.47
C SER A 3 -28.14 42.32 8.36
N ASN A 4 -27.91 42.86 9.57
CA ASN A 4 -26.92 42.35 10.50
C ASN A 4 -27.40 41.05 11.19
N GLU A 5 -28.71 40.96 11.46
CA GLU A 5 -29.35 39.74 11.97
C GLU A 5 -29.33 38.60 10.92
N LEU A 6 -29.55 38.94 9.65
CA LEU A 6 -29.46 37.99 8.53
C LEU A 6 -28.03 37.47 8.34
N GLU A 7 -27.03 38.34 8.35
CA GLU A 7 -25.61 37.92 8.28
C GLU A 7 -25.21 37.03 9.48
N THR A 8 -25.70 37.36 10.67
CA THR A 8 -25.44 36.55 11.87
C THR A 8 -26.07 35.16 11.76
N SER A 9 -27.29 35.09 11.23
CA SER A 9 -28.02 33.84 10.99
C SER A 9 -27.34 32.98 9.92
N ILE A 10 -26.89 33.58 8.81
CA ILE A 10 -26.12 32.90 7.75
C ILE A 10 -24.84 32.31 8.32
N ARG A 11 -24.07 33.06 9.12
CA ARG A 11 -22.85 32.56 9.76
C ARG A 11 -23.12 31.40 10.72
N GLN A 12 -24.26 31.39 11.40
CA GLN A 12 -24.64 30.31 12.30
C GLN A 12 -25.04 29.05 11.53
N LEU A 13 -25.72 29.20 10.38
CA LEU A 13 -26.02 28.09 9.47
C LEU A 13 -24.75 27.52 8.83
N GLU A 14 -23.82 28.36 8.36
CA GLU A 14 -22.53 27.92 7.80
C GLU A 14 -21.73 27.06 8.80
N ARG A 15 -21.76 27.40 10.09
CA ARG A 15 -21.11 26.57 11.13
C ARG A 15 -21.76 25.19 11.28
N THR A 16 -23.07 25.11 11.08
CA THR A 16 -23.85 23.86 11.20
C THR A 16 -23.70 22.99 9.94
N ILE A 17 -23.57 23.60 8.77
CA ILE A 17 -23.49 22.92 7.46
C ILE A 17 -22.10 22.36 7.18
N LYS A 18 -21.04 22.98 7.72
CA LYS A 18 -19.72 22.38 7.67
C LYS A 18 -19.83 20.95 8.21
N PRO A 19 -19.36 19.92 7.46
CA PRO A 19 -19.48 18.55 7.93
C PRO A 19 -18.84 18.51 9.30
N ASN A 20 -19.61 18.06 10.30
CA ASN A 20 -19.10 18.12 11.66
C ASN A 20 -17.82 17.27 11.73
N GLU A 21 -16.88 17.67 12.59
CA GLU A 21 -15.60 16.97 12.70
C GLU A 21 -15.79 15.46 12.94
N SER A 22 -16.89 15.07 13.63
CA SER A 22 -17.24 13.67 13.86
C SER A 22 -17.60 12.87 12.59
N GLN A 23 -18.29 13.47 11.60
CA GLN A 23 -18.68 12.78 10.36
C GLN A 23 -17.44 12.52 9.50
N ILE A 24 -16.59 13.53 9.31
CA ILE A 24 -15.32 13.37 8.57
C ILE A 24 -14.40 12.38 9.31
N ALA A 25 -14.33 12.46 10.65
CA ALA A 25 -13.57 11.51 11.46
C ALA A 25 -14.10 10.08 11.31
N SER A 26 -15.41 9.88 11.18
CA SER A 26 -16.01 8.56 10.93
C SER A 26 -15.54 7.97 9.59
N PHE A 27 -15.57 8.74 8.51
CA PHE A 27 -15.05 8.30 7.20
C PHE A 27 -13.56 7.96 7.27
N ASN A 28 -12.76 8.80 7.95
CA ASN A 28 -11.32 8.53 8.13
C ASN A 28 -11.08 7.23 8.90
N THR A 29 -11.84 7.00 9.97
CA THR A 29 -11.73 5.77 10.78
C THR A 29 -12.07 4.54 9.95
N GLN A 30 -13.10 4.61 9.11
CA GLN A 30 -13.48 3.51 8.21
C GLN A 30 -12.41 3.27 7.12
N LEU A 31 -11.87 4.34 6.52
CA LEU A 31 -10.76 4.23 5.55
C LEU A 31 -9.50 3.61 6.20
N GLU A 32 -9.18 3.97 7.44
CA GLU A 32 -8.09 3.35 8.19
C GLU A 32 -8.34 1.87 8.50
N CYS A 33 -9.59 1.50 8.80
CA CYS A 33 -9.97 0.10 9.02
C CYS A 33 -9.77 -0.74 7.74
N LEU A 34 -10.22 -0.21 6.60
CA LEU A 34 -9.99 -0.84 5.29
C LEU A 34 -8.50 -0.97 4.99
N GLN A 35 -7.70 0.07 5.25
CA GLN A 35 -6.25 0.01 5.06
C GLN A 35 -5.60 -1.10 5.89
N ARG A 36 -5.96 -1.22 7.17
CA ARG A 36 -5.41 -2.30 8.02
C ARG A 36 -5.76 -3.68 7.50
N THR A 37 -6.95 -3.84 6.92
CA THR A 37 -7.38 -5.11 6.33
C THR A 37 -6.61 -5.42 5.05
N VAL A 38 -6.35 -4.41 4.21
CA VAL A 38 -5.46 -4.53 3.05
C VAL A 38 -4.06 -4.98 3.47
N ASP A 39 -3.49 -4.37 4.51
CA ASP A 39 -2.18 -4.76 5.04
C ASP A 39 -2.16 -6.22 5.55
N GLN A 40 -3.28 -6.70 6.11
CA GLN A 40 -3.44 -8.09 6.53
C GLN A 40 -3.49 -9.05 5.35
N ILE A 41 -4.20 -8.68 4.26
CA ILE A 41 -4.23 -9.48 3.03
C ILE A 41 -2.83 -9.60 2.42
N ILE A 42 -2.06 -8.50 2.35
CA ILE A 42 -0.69 -8.53 1.83
C ILE A 42 0.18 -9.51 2.63
N LYS A 43 0.07 -9.49 3.96
CA LYS A 43 0.78 -10.45 4.83
C LYS A 43 0.34 -11.90 4.62
N ALA A 44 -0.96 -12.13 4.45
CA ALA A 44 -1.50 -13.46 4.16
C ALA A 44 -1.03 -13.96 2.79
N ALA A 45 -0.91 -13.06 1.80
CA ALA A 45 -0.43 -13.39 0.46
C ALA A 45 1.02 -13.84 0.47
N ALA A 46 1.87 -13.26 1.34
CA ALA A 46 3.24 -13.73 1.53
C ALA A 46 3.29 -15.20 1.97
N LEU A 47 2.42 -15.59 2.91
CA LEU A 47 2.32 -16.97 3.39
C LEU A 47 1.79 -17.92 2.31
N ALA A 48 0.74 -17.51 1.59
CA ALA A 48 0.18 -18.31 0.52
C ALA A 48 1.19 -18.51 -0.62
N ALA A 49 1.96 -17.47 -0.96
CA ALA A 49 3.03 -17.53 -1.95
C ALA A 49 4.19 -18.44 -1.51
N GLU A 50 4.57 -18.41 -0.23
CA GLU A 50 5.56 -19.32 0.36
C GLU A 50 5.13 -20.80 0.24
N LEU A 51 3.83 -21.08 0.38
CA LEU A 51 3.27 -22.43 0.30
C LEU A 51 2.88 -22.85 -1.13
N ASP A 52 3.11 -22.00 -2.13
CA ASP A 52 2.65 -22.16 -3.52
C ASP A 52 1.14 -22.47 -3.62
N ASP A 53 0.35 -21.89 -2.72
CA ASP A 53 -1.11 -22.06 -2.68
C ASP A 53 -1.80 -21.07 -3.62
N GLN A 54 -1.90 -21.46 -4.88
CA GLN A 54 -2.53 -20.65 -5.94
C GLN A 54 -4.02 -20.40 -5.70
N GLU A 55 -4.73 -21.32 -5.04
CA GLU A 55 -6.15 -21.14 -4.73
C GLU A 55 -6.35 -20.01 -3.71
N SER A 56 -5.55 -20.01 -2.64
CA SER A 56 -5.57 -18.92 -1.65
C SER A 56 -5.09 -17.60 -2.26
N LEU A 57 -4.06 -17.60 -3.11
CA LEU A 57 -3.60 -16.39 -3.79
C LEU A 57 -4.69 -15.76 -4.67
N SER A 58 -5.45 -16.56 -5.43
CA SER A 58 -6.57 -16.06 -6.23
C SER A 58 -7.65 -15.44 -5.35
N LYS A 59 -8.03 -16.09 -4.25
CA LYS A 59 -9.03 -15.55 -3.31
C LYS A 59 -8.57 -14.25 -2.66
N LEU A 60 -7.28 -14.15 -2.32
CA LEU A 60 -6.69 -12.94 -1.75
C LEU A 60 -6.63 -11.80 -2.78
N ASP A 61 -6.39 -12.11 -4.06
CA ASP A 61 -6.44 -11.15 -5.17
C ASP A 61 -7.84 -10.55 -5.37
N GLU A 62 -8.87 -11.39 -5.37
CA GLU A 62 -10.27 -10.96 -5.41
C GLU A 62 -10.61 -10.09 -4.18
N ALA A 63 -10.22 -10.54 -2.99
CA ALA A 63 -10.52 -9.84 -1.73
C ALA A 63 -9.84 -8.46 -1.64
N ILE A 64 -8.57 -8.33 -2.05
CA ILE A 64 -7.90 -7.02 -2.03
C ILE A 64 -8.53 -6.08 -3.04
N LYS A 65 -8.89 -6.55 -4.25
CA LYS A 65 -9.59 -5.74 -5.26
C LYS A 65 -10.94 -5.25 -4.73
N GLU A 66 -11.73 -6.13 -4.11
CA GLU A 66 -13.01 -5.76 -3.49
C GLU A 66 -12.84 -4.68 -2.40
N LEU A 67 -11.83 -4.81 -1.54
CA LEU A 67 -11.55 -3.81 -0.50
C LEU A 67 -11.09 -2.47 -1.08
N LEU A 68 -10.28 -2.48 -2.14
CA LEU A 68 -9.83 -1.26 -2.81
C LEU A 68 -11.00 -0.53 -3.49
N VAL A 69 -11.92 -1.27 -4.11
CA VAL A 69 -13.19 -0.70 -4.63
C VAL A 69 -13.99 -0.05 -3.50
N LYS A 70 -14.21 -0.76 -2.39
CA LYS A 70 -14.92 -0.21 -1.22
C LYS A 70 -14.23 1.04 -0.65
N LYS A 71 -12.90 1.05 -0.63
CA LYS A 71 -12.10 2.21 -0.19
C LYS A 71 -12.32 3.42 -1.10
N GLU A 72 -12.37 3.22 -2.42
CA GLU A 72 -12.64 4.31 -3.36
C GLU A 72 -14.08 4.82 -3.27
N HIS A 73 -15.08 3.94 -3.15
CA HIS A 73 -16.47 4.35 -2.94
C HIS A 73 -16.61 5.21 -1.67
N LEU A 74 -15.98 4.79 -0.58
CA LEU A 74 -16.00 5.55 0.67
C LEU A 74 -15.29 6.92 0.55
N SER A 75 -14.20 6.96 -0.23
CA SER A 75 -13.48 8.20 -0.59
C SER A 75 -14.36 9.14 -1.42
N ILE A 76 -15.13 8.61 -2.38
CA ILE A 76 -16.11 9.36 -3.19
C ILE A 76 -17.20 9.95 -2.29
N HIS A 77 -17.80 9.17 -1.39
CA HIS A 77 -18.81 9.65 -0.43
C HIS A 77 -18.28 10.77 0.47
N LYS A 78 -17.06 10.61 1.00
CA LYS A 78 -16.40 11.66 1.80
C LYS A 78 -16.24 12.96 1.00
N LYS A 79 -15.76 12.86 -0.25
CA LYS A 79 -15.60 14.02 -1.15
C LYS A 79 -16.94 14.66 -1.49
N ALA A 80 -17.99 13.87 -1.71
CA ALA A 80 -19.34 14.36 -2.01
C ALA A 80 -19.89 15.22 -0.87
N ILE A 81 -19.77 14.75 0.39
CA ILE A 81 -20.22 15.51 1.56
C ILE A 81 -19.46 16.84 1.70
N GLN A 82 -18.14 16.82 1.48
CA GLN A 82 -17.32 18.04 1.50
C GLN A 82 -17.72 19.02 0.40
N TYR A 83 -18.00 18.50 -0.80
CA TYR A 83 -18.44 19.28 -1.94
C TYR A 83 -19.82 19.91 -1.68
N VAL A 84 -20.79 19.13 -1.26
CA VAL A 84 -22.15 19.59 -0.93
C VAL A 84 -22.13 20.66 0.16
N ALA A 85 -21.33 20.48 1.22
CA ALA A 85 -21.20 21.49 2.27
C ALA A 85 -20.59 22.81 1.76
N LYS A 86 -19.62 22.73 0.84
CA LYS A 86 -19.02 23.90 0.19
C LYS A 86 -20.06 24.64 -0.67
N GLU A 87 -20.77 23.94 -1.55
CA GLU A 87 -21.78 24.55 -2.42
C GLU A 87 -22.96 25.13 -1.63
N THR A 88 -23.40 24.44 -0.58
CA THR A 88 -24.45 24.96 0.32
C THR A 88 -24.00 26.25 0.99
N SER A 89 -22.73 26.35 1.42
CA SER A 89 -22.18 27.59 2.00
C SER A 89 -22.14 28.73 0.98
N THR A 90 -21.83 28.44 -0.29
CA THR A 90 -21.85 29.43 -1.38
C THR A 90 -23.27 29.96 -1.62
N VAL A 91 -24.24 29.05 -1.74
CA VAL A 91 -25.63 29.38 -2.03
C VAL A 91 -26.30 30.16 -0.90
N LEU A 92 -25.96 29.88 0.36
CA LEU A 92 -26.40 30.68 1.50
C LEU A 92 -25.99 32.16 1.39
N ARG A 93 -24.84 32.45 0.79
CA ARG A 93 -24.35 33.83 0.60
C ARG A 93 -25.01 34.51 -0.59
N THR A 94 -25.28 33.76 -1.66
CA THR A 94 -25.90 34.28 -2.88
C THR A 94 -27.42 34.28 -2.83
N GLN A 95 -28.02 33.70 -1.77
CA GLN A 95 -29.47 33.57 -1.55
C GLN A 95 -30.19 32.87 -2.71
N GLN A 96 -29.53 31.89 -3.32
CA GLN A 96 -30.11 31.05 -4.37
C GLN A 96 -30.78 29.81 -3.76
N GLU A 97 -31.60 29.12 -4.54
CA GLU A 97 -32.14 27.80 -4.15
C GLU A 97 -31.15 26.69 -4.54
N LEU A 98 -30.99 25.69 -3.68
CA LEU A 98 -30.16 24.51 -3.94
C LEU A 98 -30.87 23.26 -3.43
N ASN A 99 -30.94 22.23 -4.29
CA ASN A 99 -31.33 20.89 -3.87
C ASN A 99 -30.07 20.10 -3.47
N VAL A 100 -29.86 20.00 -2.15
CA VAL A 100 -28.72 19.31 -1.53
C VAL A 100 -28.68 17.82 -1.89
N VAL A 101 -29.85 17.17 -1.96
CA VAL A 101 -29.96 15.73 -2.25
C VAL A 101 -29.58 15.46 -3.69
N SER A 102 -30.17 16.21 -4.63
CA SER A 102 -29.83 16.07 -6.05
C SER A 102 -28.35 16.35 -6.30
N LEU A 103 -27.78 17.41 -5.71
CA LEU A 103 -26.35 17.71 -5.85
C LEU A 103 -25.46 16.55 -5.39
N TYR A 104 -25.82 15.91 -4.27
CA TYR A 104 -25.10 14.75 -3.76
C TYR A 104 -25.24 13.53 -4.70
N GLU A 105 -26.46 13.19 -5.10
CA GLU A 105 -26.74 12.04 -5.97
C GLU A 105 -26.06 12.20 -7.34
N GLU A 106 -26.04 13.40 -7.91
CA GLU A 106 -25.35 13.70 -9.16
C GLU A 106 -23.84 13.52 -9.02
N PHE A 107 -23.25 14.04 -7.95
CA PHE A 107 -21.82 13.90 -7.69
C PHE A 107 -21.41 12.43 -7.55
N ILE A 108 -22.15 11.63 -6.77
CA ILE A 108 -21.86 10.21 -6.60
C ILE A 108 -22.01 9.48 -7.93
N ARG A 109 -23.14 9.66 -8.62
CA ARG A 109 -23.44 8.97 -9.88
C ARG A 109 -22.41 9.23 -10.96
N GLU A 110 -21.97 10.48 -11.12
CA GLU A 110 -20.93 10.83 -12.10
C GLU A 110 -19.61 10.11 -11.77
N ARG A 111 -19.19 10.14 -10.50
CA ARG A 111 -17.92 9.54 -10.08
C ARG A 111 -17.95 8.01 -10.09
N GLU A 112 -19.05 7.40 -9.69
CA GLU A 112 -19.23 5.94 -9.78
C GLU A 112 -19.22 5.50 -11.24
N LYS A 113 -19.94 6.19 -12.14
CA LYS A 113 -19.92 5.89 -13.57
C LYS A 113 -18.49 5.99 -14.14
N THR A 114 -17.78 7.09 -13.88
CA THR A 114 -16.39 7.25 -14.33
C THR A 114 -15.47 6.19 -13.73
N PHE A 115 -15.74 5.72 -12.52
CA PHE A 115 -14.98 4.64 -11.91
C PHE A 115 -15.30 3.28 -12.54
N GLU A 116 -16.57 2.98 -12.81
CA GLU A 116 -17.02 1.74 -13.44
C GLU A 116 -16.45 1.56 -14.85
N GLU A 117 -16.43 2.64 -15.64
CA GLU A 117 -15.92 2.66 -17.02
C GLU A 117 -14.40 2.39 -17.14
N LYS A 118 -13.65 2.50 -16.04
CA LYS A 118 -12.21 2.21 -16.03
C LYS A 118 -11.94 0.71 -16.20
N THR A 119 -10.87 0.42 -16.92
CA THR A 119 -10.27 -0.92 -17.01
C THR A 119 -9.74 -1.38 -15.64
N GLU A 120 -9.51 -2.68 -15.50
CA GLU A 120 -8.97 -3.24 -14.26
C GLU A 120 -7.58 -2.67 -13.93
N PHE A 121 -6.74 -2.44 -14.94
CA PHE A 121 -5.43 -1.81 -14.78
C PHE A 121 -5.57 -0.36 -14.28
N GLU A 122 -6.47 0.44 -14.84
CA GLU A 122 -6.68 1.82 -14.37
C GLU A 122 -7.27 1.89 -12.95
N LYS A 123 -8.00 0.85 -12.53
CA LYS A 123 -8.53 0.73 -11.17
C LYS A 123 -7.45 0.36 -10.16
N PHE A 124 -6.53 -0.55 -10.50
CA PHE A 124 -5.64 -1.17 -9.52
C PHE A 124 -4.14 -1.12 -9.86
N GLY A 125 -3.77 -1.11 -11.14
CA GLY A 125 -2.38 -1.29 -11.60
C GLY A 125 -1.41 -0.21 -11.14
N SER A 126 -1.91 1.00 -10.89
CA SER A 126 -1.14 2.13 -10.35
C SER A 126 -1.35 2.36 -8.85
N LEU A 127 -2.19 1.56 -8.17
CA LEU A 127 -2.41 1.68 -6.73
C LEU A 127 -1.26 1.06 -5.94
N GLY A 128 -0.63 1.86 -5.08
CA GLY A 128 0.52 1.42 -4.28
C GLY A 128 0.24 0.17 -3.45
N GLU A 129 -0.97 0.03 -2.92
CA GLU A 129 -1.40 -1.14 -2.14
C GLU A 129 -1.43 -2.42 -2.96
N TYR A 130 -1.94 -2.36 -4.20
CA TYR A 130 -2.01 -3.53 -5.09
C TYR A 130 -0.64 -3.86 -5.70
N ILE A 131 0.16 -2.84 -5.99
CA ILE A 131 1.57 -3.02 -6.38
C ILE A 131 2.33 -3.74 -5.27
N GLU A 132 2.17 -3.34 -4.00
CA GLU A 132 2.84 -3.98 -2.88
C GLU A 132 2.35 -5.42 -2.66
N PHE A 133 1.06 -5.68 -2.88
CA PHE A 133 0.51 -7.03 -2.90
C PHE A 133 1.21 -7.92 -3.93
N ARG A 134 1.27 -7.49 -5.21
CA ARG A 134 1.94 -8.25 -6.27
C ARG A 134 3.45 -8.40 -6.03
N LYS A 135 4.12 -7.33 -5.57
CA LYS A 135 5.55 -7.37 -5.22
C LYS A 135 5.83 -8.35 -4.09
N THR A 136 4.96 -8.42 -3.10
CA THR A 136 5.09 -9.36 -1.99
C THR A 136 5.05 -10.79 -2.50
N ILE A 137 4.03 -11.16 -3.28
CA ILE A 137 3.91 -12.49 -3.88
C ILE A 137 5.15 -12.82 -4.72
N TRP A 138 5.56 -11.90 -5.60
CA TRP A 138 6.72 -12.09 -6.47
C TRP A 138 8.00 -12.36 -5.69
N ARG A 139 8.27 -11.57 -4.64
CA ARG A 139 9.47 -11.70 -3.79
C ARG A 139 9.55 -13.03 -3.04
N GLU A 140 8.41 -13.63 -2.73
CA GLU A 140 8.36 -14.92 -2.03
C GLU A 140 8.52 -16.11 -2.96
N GLN A 141 8.11 -15.97 -4.23
CA GLN A 141 8.25 -16.99 -5.27
C GLN A 141 9.60 -16.93 -6.00
N HIS A 142 10.21 -15.75 -6.10
CA HIS A 142 11.46 -15.50 -6.83
C HIS A 142 12.59 -15.13 -5.88
N LEU A 143 13.16 -16.14 -5.23
CA LEU A 143 14.32 -16.00 -4.34
C LEU A 143 15.66 -15.91 -5.09
N ASP A 144 15.64 -16.23 -6.39
CA ASP A 144 16.74 -16.12 -7.33
C ASP A 144 17.12 -14.67 -7.68
N GLY A 145 16.32 -13.70 -7.23
CA GLY A 145 16.53 -12.29 -7.50
C GLY A 145 15.97 -11.84 -8.85
N ALA A 146 15.04 -12.59 -9.44
CA ALA A 146 14.35 -12.14 -10.65
C ALA A 146 13.69 -10.77 -10.44
N GLU A 147 13.85 -9.89 -11.42
CA GLU A 147 13.29 -8.54 -11.37
C GLU A 147 11.76 -8.58 -11.32
N PHE A 148 11.17 -7.66 -10.57
CA PHE A 148 9.72 -7.53 -10.53
C PHE A 148 9.23 -7.00 -11.89
N PRO A 149 8.35 -7.73 -12.60
CA PRO A 149 7.92 -7.33 -13.93
C PRO A 149 6.99 -6.12 -13.88
N SER A 150 6.79 -5.48 -15.04
CA SER A 150 5.82 -4.38 -15.18
C SER A 150 4.43 -4.82 -14.73
N MET A 151 3.70 -3.93 -14.04
CA MET A 151 2.37 -4.23 -13.52
C MET A 151 1.39 -4.70 -14.61
N HIS A 152 1.53 -4.22 -15.85
CA HIS A 152 0.69 -4.64 -16.97
C HIS A 152 0.70 -6.16 -17.20
N THR A 153 1.80 -6.85 -16.89
CA THR A 153 1.91 -8.32 -17.03
C THR A 153 0.86 -9.05 -16.21
N PHE A 154 0.45 -8.47 -15.08
CA PHE A 154 -0.49 -9.06 -14.14
C PHE A 154 -1.96 -8.82 -14.48
N PHE A 155 -2.24 -8.00 -15.50
CA PHE A 155 -3.60 -7.68 -15.98
C PHE A 155 -3.83 -8.11 -17.42
N ARG A 156 -2.84 -8.73 -18.06
CA ARG A 156 -3.04 -9.39 -19.35
C ARG A 156 -3.82 -10.67 -19.09
N ASP A 157 -5.05 -10.73 -19.62
CA ASP A 157 -5.75 -12.00 -19.73
C ASP A 157 -4.90 -12.97 -20.54
N ALA A 158 -4.93 -14.26 -20.18
CA ALA A 158 -4.23 -15.35 -20.87
C ALA A 158 -4.68 -15.59 -22.34
N GLY A 159 -5.34 -14.62 -22.98
CA GLY A 159 -5.88 -14.69 -24.33
C GLY A 159 -5.83 -13.41 -25.17
N GLN A 160 -5.19 -12.33 -24.73
CA GLN A 160 -4.99 -11.14 -25.57
C GLN A 160 -3.50 -10.96 -25.89
N ALA A 161 -3.10 -11.54 -27.03
CA ALA A 161 -1.87 -11.19 -27.71
C ALA A 161 -2.08 -9.92 -28.53
N ASP A 162 -1.11 -9.02 -28.40
CA ASP A 162 -0.83 -7.82 -29.20
C ASP A 162 -1.88 -6.69 -29.22
N GLU A 163 -1.55 -5.59 -28.55
CA GLU A 163 -1.29 -4.30 -29.21
C GLU A 163 -0.47 -3.41 -28.25
N GLU A 164 0.64 -2.89 -28.77
CA GLU A 164 1.59 -2.03 -28.10
C GLU A 164 0.89 -0.79 -27.51
N ASN A 165 0.95 -0.62 -26.19
CA ASN A 165 0.90 0.72 -25.60
C ASN A 165 2.02 0.84 -24.58
N ASP A 166 3.18 1.19 -25.12
CA ASP A 166 4.38 1.60 -24.44
C ASP A 166 4.14 2.97 -23.79
N SER A 167 3.48 2.97 -22.63
CA SER A 167 3.42 4.13 -21.74
C SER A 167 4.42 3.90 -20.60
N ASP A 168 5.65 4.25 -20.94
CA ASP A 168 6.84 4.38 -20.11
C ASP A 168 6.56 5.17 -18.82
N ASP A 169 6.43 4.45 -17.70
CA ASP A 169 6.70 4.97 -16.36
C ASP A 169 7.37 3.85 -15.56
N ASP A 170 8.56 3.48 -16.05
CA ASP A 170 9.42 2.45 -15.49
C ASP A 170 9.92 2.89 -14.10
N LEU A 171 9.21 2.47 -13.06
CA LEU A 171 9.81 2.28 -11.73
C LEU A 171 10.81 1.12 -11.81
N VAL A 172 12.01 1.43 -12.29
CA VAL A 172 13.18 0.53 -12.28
C VAL A 172 13.53 0.21 -10.83
N VAL A 173 13.02 -0.90 -10.33
CA VAL A 173 13.48 -1.49 -9.07
C VAL A 173 14.52 -2.53 -9.44
N SER A 174 15.79 -2.16 -9.33
CA SER A 174 16.94 -3.04 -9.56
C SER A 174 16.77 -4.37 -8.80
N ALA A 175 17.00 -5.50 -9.49
CA ALA A 175 17.15 -6.80 -8.85
C ALA A 175 18.17 -6.73 -7.72
N ALA A 176 17.69 -6.86 -6.48
CA ALA A 176 18.53 -7.17 -5.34
C ALA A 176 18.32 -8.64 -5.01
N THR A 177 19.28 -9.49 -5.37
CA THR A 177 19.44 -10.79 -4.70
C THR A 177 19.44 -10.52 -3.20
N MET A 178 18.57 -11.22 -2.46
CA MET A 178 18.43 -10.99 -1.04
C MET A 178 19.74 -11.39 -0.36
N ASN A 179 20.51 -10.40 0.10
CA ASN A 179 21.77 -10.70 0.76
C ASN A 179 21.47 -11.29 2.15
N VAL A 180 21.58 -12.61 2.25
CA VAL A 180 21.34 -13.37 3.50
C VAL A 180 22.47 -13.20 4.53
N ARG A 181 23.54 -12.45 4.20
CA ARG A 181 24.64 -12.15 5.12
C ARG A 181 24.44 -10.81 5.80
N CYS A 182 24.73 -10.76 7.09
CA CYS A 182 24.62 -9.54 7.87
C CYS A 182 25.69 -8.53 7.44
N PRO A 183 25.35 -7.26 7.15
CA PRO A 183 26.34 -6.25 6.79
C PRO A 183 27.27 -5.87 7.95
N LEU A 184 26.94 -6.27 9.20
CA LEU A 184 27.78 -6.05 10.38
C LEU A 184 28.76 -7.19 10.66
N THR A 185 28.28 -8.44 10.60
CA THR A 185 29.09 -9.61 10.99
C THR A 185 29.66 -10.35 9.79
N LEU A 186 29.14 -10.09 8.59
CA LEU A 186 29.42 -10.83 7.35
C LEU A 186 29.05 -12.33 7.42
N GLN A 187 28.39 -12.74 8.50
CA GLN A 187 27.88 -14.09 8.71
C GLN A 187 26.44 -14.22 8.19
N PRO A 188 25.97 -15.44 7.88
CA PRO A 188 24.56 -15.70 7.62
C PRO A 188 23.67 -15.16 8.76
N ILE A 189 22.55 -14.54 8.39
CA ILE A 189 21.57 -14.02 9.36
C ILE A 189 20.71 -15.18 9.85
N GLU A 190 20.55 -15.31 11.16
CA GLU A 190 19.68 -16.28 11.81
C GLU A 190 18.45 -15.61 12.41
N HIS A 191 18.63 -14.46 13.07
CA HIS A 191 17.54 -13.70 13.68
C HIS A 191 17.50 -12.28 13.09
N PRO A 192 16.73 -12.04 12.01
CA PRO A 192 16.72 -10.74 11.37
C PRO A 192 16.00 -9.67 12.17
N MET A 193 16.57 -8.47 12.16
CA MET A 193 15.94 -7.22 12.62
C MET A 193 15.83 -6.25 11.45
N LEU A 194 14.60 -5.92 11.04
CA LEU A 194 14.28 -5.03 9.93
C LEU A 194 14.11 -3.58 10.39
N SER A 195 14.74 -2.64 9.70
CA SER A 195 14.51 -1.21 9.88
C SER A 195 13.28 -0.73 9.11
N LYS A 196 12.28 -0.21 9.81
CA LYS A 196 11.10 0.43 9.20
C LYS A 196 11.41 1.69 8.40
N LYS A 197 12.58 2.29 8.61
CA LYS A 197 12.97 3.57 7.97
C LYS A 197 13.74 3.40 6.66
N CYS A 198 14.55 2.35 6.55
CA CYS A 198 15.42 2.13 5.40
C CYS A 198 15.29 0.74 4.78
N GLN A 199 14.44 -0.14 5.33
CA GLN A 199 14.18 -1.51 4.84
C GLN A 199 15.43 -2.42 4.81
N HIS A 200 16.54 -2.01 5.44
CA HIS A 200 17.69 -2.88 5.67
C HIS A 200 17.48 -3.77 6.89
N PHE A 201 18.05 -4.97 6.84
CA PHE A 201 17.96 -5.96 7.90
C PHE A 201 19.35 -6.44 8.36
N TYR A 202 19.41 -6.88 9.61
CA TYR A 202 20.65 -7.21 10.32
C TYR A 202 20.44 -8.40 11.24
N GLU A 203 21.52 -9.05 11.65
CA GLU A 203 21.50 -9.98 12.77
C GLU A 203 21.14 -9.26 14.07
N LYS A 204 20.16 -9.79 14.81
CA LYS A 204 19.53 -9.15 15.98
C LYS A 204 20.56 -8.80 17.04
N GLU A 205 21.41 -9.76 17.40
CA GLU A 205 22.43 -9.56 18.43
C GLU A 205 23.45 -8.51 18.00
N ALA A 206 23.83 -8.51 16.72
CA ALA A 206 24.83 -7.59 16.17
C ALA A 206 24.34 -6.14 16.18
N ILE A 207 23.13 -5.88 15.67
CA ILE A 207 22.60 -4.51 15.60
C ILE A 207 22.26 -3.96 16.98
N LEU A 208 21.73 -4.79 17.89
CA LEU A 208 21.44 -4.36 19.25
C LEU A 208 22.70 -4.05 20.06
N SER A 209 23.78 -4.81 19.84
CA SER A 209 25.09 -4.54 20.44
C SER A 209 25.71 -3.23 19.95
N LEU A 210 25.54 -2.92 18.65
CA LEU A 210 26.05 -1.67 18.07
C LEU A 210 25.24 -0.44 18.52
N MET A 211 23.93 -0.59 18.70
CA MET A 211 23.03 0.57 18.77
C MET A 211 23.16 1.40 20.03
N GLY A 212 23.43 0.81 21.20
CA GLY A 212 23.37 1.55 22.47
C GLY A 212 22.07 2.38 22.60
N ASN A 213 22.17 3.71 22.51
CA ASN A 213 21.03 4.65 22.51
C ASN A 213 20.51 5.03 21.09
N GLY A 214 21.23 4.66 20.04
CA GLY A 214 20.92 4.90 18.62
C GLY A 214 22.19 4.80 17.76
N CYS A 215 22.05 4.39 16.51
CA CYS A 215 23.17 4.31 15.56
C CYS A 215 22.76 4.83 14.18
N ILE A 216 23.74 5.01 13.29
CA ILE A 216 23.49 5.18 11.85
C ILE A 216 23.33 3.79 11.23
N CYS A 217 22.50 3.67 10.21
CA CYS A 217 22.38 2.47 9.39
C CYS A 217 23.78 1.96 8.99
N PRO A 218 24.14 0.72 9.35
CA PRO A 218 25.47 0.18 9.02
C PRO A 218 25.68 -0.19 7.56
N VAL A 219 24.62 -0.18 6.75
CA VAL A 219 24.74 -0.44 5.31
C VAL A 219 25.43 0.74 4.65
N VAL A 220 26.51 0.44 3.91
CA VAL A 220 27.31 1.43 3.20
C VAL A 220 26.41 2.27 2.30
N GLY A 221 26.54 3.60 2.38
CA GLY A 221 25.75 4.55 1.61
C GLY A 221 24.40 4.95 2.23
N CYS A 222 23.97 4.32 3.33
CA CYS A 222 22.73 4.68 4.02
C CYS A 222 23.01 5.54 5.26
N ASN A 223 22.50 6.78 5.29
CA ASN A 223 22.74 7.73 6.39
C ASN A 223 21.57 7.84 7.39
N VAL A 224 20.65 6.87 7.40
CA VAL A 224 19.45 6.90 8.24
C VAL A 224 19.81 6.65 9.71
N LYS A 225 19.31 7.50 10.62
CA LYS A 225 19.45 7.32 12.07
C LYS A 225 18.41 6.34 12.61
N LEU A 226 18.89 5.28 13.23
CA LEU A 226 18.11 4.18 13.79
C LEU A 226 18.05 4.27 15.31
N LYS A 227 16.88 3.97 15.86
CA LYS A 227 16.63 3.74 17.29
C LYS A 227 16.00 2.36 17.45
N ARG A 228 16.02 1.82 18.68
CA ARG A 228 15.46 0.50 18.99
C ARG A 228 14.01 0.32 18.50
N LYS A 229 13.20 1.38 18.63
CA LYS A 229 11.80 1.40 18.18
C LYS A 229 11.60 1.35 16.65
N ASP A 230 12.64 1.67 15.88
CA ASP A 230 12.61 1.68 14.42
C ASP A 230 12.94 0.29 13.84
N LEU A 231 13.47 -0.61 14.68
CA LEU A 231 13.74 -1.99 14.32
C LEU A 231 12.61 -2.90 14.79
N VAL A 232 12.25 -3.86 13.94
CA VAL A 232 11.26 -4.88 14.27
C VAL A 232 11.74 -6.26 13.85
N GLU A 233 11.32 -7.24 14.63
CA GLU A 233 11.38 -8.65 14.26
C GLU A 233 10.24 -8.90 13.26
N ASP A 234 10.56 -9.61 12.19
CA ASP A 234 9.60 -9.96 11.14
C ASP A 234 9.75 -11.45 10.82
N GLU A 235 8.73 -12.22 11.22
CA GLU A 235 8.72 -13.68 11.03
C GLU A 235 8.70 -14.07 9.54
N LEU A 236 8.08 -13.25 8.68
CA LEU A 236 8.11 -13.49 7.23
C LEU A 236 9.52 -13.32 6.70
N LEU A 237 10.22 -12.28 7.16
CA LEU A 237 11.61 -12.03 6.80
C LEU A 237 12.54 -13.16 7.28
N GLU A 238 12.34 -13.67 8.50
CA GLU A 238 13.11 -14.81 9.03
C GLU A 238 12.90 -16.07 8.17
N ARG A 239 11.64 -16.42 7.87
CA ARG A 239 11.32 -17.54 6.99
C ARG A 239 11.96 -17.39 5.61
N ARG A 240 11.90 -16.19 5.04
CA ARG A 240 12.48 -15.88 3.73
C ARG A 240 14.00 -16.01 3.71
N ILE A 241 14.70 -15.47 4.70
CA ILE A 241 16.17 -15.61 4.82
C ILE A 241 16.55 -17.07 4.92
N ARG A 242 15.82 -17.86 5.72
CA ARG A 242 16.05 -19.30 5.87
C ARG A 242 15.94 -20.03 4.53
N ARG A 243 14.86 -19.80 3.79
CA ARG A 243 14.65 -20.40 2.45
C ARG A 243 15.74 -20.00 1.47
N ALA A 244 16.12 -18.73 1.42
CA ALA A 244 17.17 -18.24 0.52
C ALA A 244 18.55 -18.87 0.85
N ARG A 245 18.87 -19.04 2.14
CA ARG A 245 20.09 -19.73 2.58
C ARG A 245 20.10 -21.21 2.20
N ASP A 246 18.99 -21.91 2.38
CA ASP A 246 18.89 -23.34 2.05
C ASP A 246 19.04 -23.55 0.52
N LEU A 247 18.57 -22.59 -0.29
CA LEU A 247 18.77 -22.57 -1.73
C LEU A 247 20.25 -22.33 -2.10
N GLU A 248 20.93 -21.35 -1.48
CA GLU A 248 22.36 -21.08 -1.69
C GLU A 248 23.22 -22.31 -1.33
N ALA A 249 22.91 -22.97 -0.21
CA ALA A 249 23.60 -24.19 0.21
C ALA A 249 23.42 -25.34 -0.79
N SER A 250 22.18 -25.55 -1.27
CA SER A 250 21.87 -26.61 -2.26
C SER A 250 22.57 -26.38 -3.60
N GLN A 251 22.70 -25.12 -4.02
CA GLN A 251 23.44 -24.75 -5.24
C GLN A 251 24.94 -25.01 -5.11
N LEU A 252 25.54 -24.65 -3.98
CA LEU A 252 26.97 -24.92 -3.70
C LEU A 252 27.27 -26.42 -3.64
N ASP A 253 26.41 -27.22 -3.03
CA ASP A 253 26.56 -28.68 -2.99
C ASP A 253 26.46 -29.30 -4.38
N SER A 254 25.53 -28.82 -5.22
CA SER A 254 25.36 -29.27 -6.60
C SER A 254 26.59 -28.95 -7.48
N MET A 255 27.29 -27.83 -7.20
CA MET A 255 28.53 -27.46 -7.90
C MET A 255 29.73 -28.28 -7.44
N ASN A 256 29.76 -28.76 -6.19
CA ASN A 256 30.85 -29.57 -5.65
C ASN A 256 30.81 -31.05 -6.07
N VAL A 257 29.72 -31.54 -6.66
CA VAL A 257 29.58 -32.93 -7.15
C VAL A 257 30.15 -33.10 -8.58
N VAL A 258 30.50 -32.00 -9.27
CA VAL A 258 30.96 -32.00 -10.67
C VAL A 258 32.50 -31.91 -10.78
N HIS A 259 33.24 -32.15 -9.69
CA HIS A 259 34.71 -32.26 -9.68
C HIS A 259 35.14 -33.55 -8.98
#